data_AF-A0A5C4V3E2-F1
#
_entry.id   AF-A0A5C4V3E2-F1
#
_cell.length_a   1.000
_cell.length_b   1.000
_cell.length_c   1.000
_cell.angle_alpha   90.00
_cell.angle_beta   90.00
_cell.angle_gamma   90.00
#
_symmetry.space_group_name_H-M   'P 1'
#
loop_
_entity.id
_entity.type
_entity.pdbx_description
1 polymer ?
#
loop_
_entity_poly.entity_id
_entity_poly.type
_entity_poly.pdbx_seq_one_letter_code
_entity_poly.pdbx_strand_id
1 'polypeptide(L)'
;MRYRLDPADEAEAARGNLLGGLYTGGVAALAHAYRSGWGPELNGYVEIPRDSDLFPLLSAGAGLICALFTVALTVRVVRWQIALSQRRQARDPVKALLLPPSAGHGAALRRSRPGRATLSAVLTLGVSWVAFPLVIVGLGILLTPERMGPRQEEAIVFASVSTVAGLVLLVVVGADVARRRLLAGQVRRLSQDPAFAELMPPTTAALSRYHAPVIPELKITHYAPPNDIIFGLPKVSTTRNIFGRPPLNIAYFRLFENELRMRDFVKGAFRRCGYVHLLRSAASVRQSELVRMRRAGTLGKLFVASDQRMRRELDARSFEALPRGFRIVRETGGRGLPVWDLKGGYPMSAYLCHGAYWKRAVDTLLDLADLVVIDLSGFQKENIGTGYELQRVIDRYPVHRVVVLADTGSDTDYLATHIRHAWSRMAPGSPNAGRGTRTLLVGRVPVGGHRATYHIVSYAHKRLTR
;
A
#
# COMPACT_ATOMS: atom_id res chain seq x y z
N MET A 1 22.67 -5.67 -14.32
CA MET A 1 21.95 -6.93 -13.97
C MET A 1 20.45 -6.67 -13.98
N ARG A 2 19.73 -7.18 -14.98
CA ARG A 2 18.28 -7.08 -15.10
C ARG A 2 17.66 -8.38 -14.60
N TYR A 3 17.07 -8.38 -13.40
CA TYR A 3 16.11 -9.41 -13.01
C TYR A 3 14.74 -8.97 -13.55
N ARG A 4 14.48 -9.29 -14.81
CA ARG A 4 13.13 -9.37 -15.34
C ARG A 4 12.80 -10.86 -15.27
N LEU A 5 11.98 -11.28 -14.30
CA LEU A 5 11.41 -12.62 -14.36
C LEU A 5 10.53 -12.65 -15.61
N ASP A 6 10.85 -13.55 -16.52
CA ASP A 6 10.04 -13.80 -17.70
C ASP A 6 8.64 -14.23 -17.22
N PRO A 7 7.54 -13.73 -17.80
CA PRO A 7 6.22 -14.32 -17.59
C PRO A 7 6.20 -15.86 -17.74
N ALA A 8 7.10 -16.42 -18.55
CA ALA A 8 7.36 -17.86 -18.63
C ALA A 8 7.91 -18.44 -17.32
N ASP A 9 8.89 -17.79 -16.67
CA ASP A 9 9.45 -18.21 -15.38
C ASP A 9 8.41 -18.15 -14.25
N GLU A 10 7.51 -17.16 -14.27
CA GLU A 10 6.40 -17.09 -13.30
C GLU A 10 5.34 -18.18 -13.54
N ALA A 11 5.06 -18.52 -14.80
CA ALA A 11 4.18 -19.64 -15.17
C ALA A 11 4.80 -20.99 -14.82
N GLU A 12 6.11 -21.13 -14.98
CA GLU A 12 6.88 -22.32 -14.63
C GLU A 12 7.02 -22.47 -13.11
N ALA A 13 7.23 -21.38 -12.37
CA ALA A 13 7.17 -21.39 -10.92
C ALA A 13 5.76 -21.73 -10.39
N ALA A 14 4.69 -21.20 -11.02
CA ALA A 14 3.32 -21.57 -10.67
C ALA A 14 3.03 -23.05 -10.97
N ARG A 15 3.52 -23.57 -12.11
CA ARG A 15 3.41 -24.98 -12.50
C ARG A 15 4.20 -25.90 -11.58
N GLY A 16 5.42 -25.53 -11.20
CA GLY A 16 6.26 -26.25 -10.24
C GLY A 16 5.65 -26.28 -8.84
N ASN A 17 4.98 -25.20 -8.41
CA ASN A 17 4.23 -25.20 -7.15
C ASN A 17 2.96 -26.05 -7.20
N LEU A 18 2.27 -26.08 -8.35
CA LEU A 18 1.09 -26.91 -8.56
C LEU A 18 1.47 -28.40 -8.58
N LEU A 19 2.57 -28.73 -9.26
CA LEU A 19 3.16 -30.06 -9.27
C LEU A 19 3.71 -30.45 -7.90
N GLY A 20 4.38 -29.56 -7.17
CA GLY A 20 4.89 -29.84 -5.82
C GLY A 20 3.78 -30.07 -4.78
N GLY A 21 2.66 -29.35 -4.89
CA GLY A 21 1.47 -29.58 -4.06
C GLY A 21 0.74 -30.87 -4.42
N LEU A 22 0.63 -31.19 -5.72
CA LEU A 22 0.08 -32.47 -6.19
C LEU A 22 1.00 -33.65 -5.80
N TYR A 23 2.31 -33.45 -5.80
CA TYR A 23 3.29 -34.48 -5.44
C TYR A 23 3.29 -34.75 -3.93
N THR A 24 3.28 -33.72 -3.09
CA THR A 24 3.24 -33.90 -1.62
C THR A 24 1.87 -34.38 -1.12
N GLY A 25 0.77 -33.84 -1.67
CA GLY A 25 -0.58 -34.35 -1.40
C GLY A 25 -0.79 -35.77 -1.95
N GLY A 26 -0.22 -36.08 -3.12
CA GLY A 26 -0.22 -37.41 -3.72
C GLY A 26 0.57 -38.43 -2.91
N VAL A 27 1.76 -38.06 -2.40
CA VAL A 27 2.58 -38.91 -1.54
C VAL A 27 1.91 -39.15 -0.18
N ALA A 28 1.28 -38.13 0.42
CA ALA A 28 0.52 -38.30 1.66
C ALA A 28 -0.73 -39.16 1.47
N ALA A 29 -1.43 -39.01 0.33
CA ALA A 29 -2.58 -39.83 -0.03
C ALA A 29 -2.20 -41.28 -0.37
N LEU A 30 -1.08 -41.50 -1.08
CA LEU A 30 -0.51 -42.83 -1.34
C LEU A 30 -0.08 -43.51 -0.04
N ALA A 31 0.58 -42.78 0.87
CA ALA A 31 0.96 -43.28 2.19
C ALA A 31 -0.28 -43.63 3.03
N HIS A 32 -1.36 -42.84 2.94
CA HIS A 32 -2.62 -43.14 3.63
C HIS A 32 -3.38 -44.32 3.00
N ALA A 33 -3.47 -44.40 1.67
CA ALA A 33 -4.06 -45.54 0.97
C ALA A 33 -3.32 -46.85 1.31
N TYR A 34 -1.99 -46.81 1.37
CA TYR A 34 -1.17 -47.94 1.81
C TYR A 34 -1.44 -48.33 3.28
N ARG A 35 -1.58 -47.35 4.19
CA ARG A 35 -1.98 -47.54 5.62
C ARG A 35 -3.34 -48.22 5.78
N SER A 36 -4.25 -47.98 4.84
CA SER A 36 -5.63 -48.48 4.87
C SER A 36 -5.78 -49.88 4.28
N GLY A 37 -4.67 -50.55 3.91
CA GLY A 37 -4.69 -51.92 3.41
C GLY A 37 -5.01 -52.06 1.92
N TRP A 38 -4.82 -50.99 1.13
CA TRP A 38 -5.05 -50.98 -0.31
C TRP A 38 -3.87 -51.49 -1.15
N GLY A 39 -2.76 -51.88 -0.51
CA GLY A 39 -1.56 -52.40 -1.16
C GLY A 39 -1.55 -53.83 -1.74
N PRO A 40 -2.48 -54.78 -1.47
CA PRO A 40 -2.27 -56.17 -1.88
C PRO A 40 -2.18 -56.43 -3.39
N GLU A 41 -2.69 -55.54 -4.25
CA GLU A 41 -2.61 -55.73 -5.72
C GLU A 41 -1.35 -55.14 -6.37
N LEU A 42 -0.54 -54.37 -5.63
CA LEU A 42 0.75 -53.85 -6.13
C LEU A 42 1.96 -54.70 -5.67
N ASN A 43 1.72 -55.71 -4.84
CA ASN A 43 2.74 -56.50 -4.15
C ASN A 43 3.36 -57.64 -4.97
N GLY A 44 3.12 -57.72 -6.28
CA GLY A 44 3.76 -58.73 -7.12
C GLY A 44 5.28 -58.58 -7.28
N TYR A 45 5.88 -57.45 -6.89
CA TYR A 45 7.28 -57.15 -7.25
C TYR A 45 8.20 -56.56 -6.16
N VAL A 46 7.71 -56.22 -4.96
CA VAL A 46 8.59 -55.67 -3.90
C VAL A 46 8.09 -56.09 -2.50
N GLU A 47 8.87 -56.91 -1.80
CA GLU A 47 8.64 -57.21 -0.38
C GLU A 47 9.09 -56.02 0.49
N ILE A 48 8.13 -55.31 1.09
CA ILE A 48 8.41 -54.27 2.09
C ILE A 48 8.14 -54.87 3.49
N PRO A 49 9.11 -54.86 4.42
CA PRO A 49 8.96 -55.46 5.75
C PRO A 49 7.79 -54.85 6.54
N ARG A 50 6.97 -55.72 7.16
CA ARG A 50 5.76 -55.34 7.92
C ARG A 50 6.03 -54.82 9.34
N ASP A 51 7.24 -55.00 9.87
CA ASP A 51 7.62 -54.51 11.19
C ASP A 51 8.29 -53.14 11.07
N SER A 52 7.54 -52.06 11.29
CA SER A 52 8.16 -50.74 11.31
C SER A 52 7.40 -49.74 12.18
N ASP A 53 7.93 -49.50 13.38
CA ASP A 53 7.67 -48.31 14.21
C ASP A 53 7.99 -46.98 13.46
N LEU A 54 8.58 -47.07 12.27
CA LEU A 54 8.76 -45.96 11.33
C LEU A 54 7.44 -45.39 10.79
N PHE A 55 6.37 -46.19 10.72
CA PHE A 55 5.15 -45.76 10.01
C PHE A 55 4.33 -44.67 10.74
N PRO A 56 4.11 -44.73 12.07
CA PRO A 56 3.57 -43.60 12.84
C PRO A 56 4.42 -42.34 12.65
N LEU A 57 5.75 -42.50 12.63
CA LEU A 57 6.71 -41.42 12.41
C LEU A 57 6.55 -40.76 11.02
N LEU A 58 6.37 -41.57 9.98
CA LEU A 58 6.14 -41.10 8.61
C LEU A 58 4.76 -40.41 8.46
N SER A 59 3.72 -40.91 9.14
CA SER A 59 2.39 -40.29 9.10
C SER A 59 2.33 -38.97 9.88
N ALA A 60 2.98 -38.91 11.04
CA ALA A 60 3.19 -37.67 11.79
C ALA A 60 4.05 -36.70 10.98
N GLY A 61 5.08 -37.20 10.30
CA GLY A 61 5.89 -36.45 9.35
C GLY A 61 5.07 -35.85 8.21
N ALA A 62 4.19 -36.63 7.57
CA ALA A 62 3.33 -36.18 6.49
C ALA A 62 2.28 -35.14 6.96
N GLY A 63 1.69 -35.35 8.15
CA GLY A 63 0.77 -34.40 8.78
C GLY A 63 1.47 -33.08 9.12
N LEU A 64 2.67 -33.15 9.68
CA LEU A 64 3.51 -31.98 9.97
C LEU A 64 3.92 -31.26 8.67
N ILE A 65 4.30 -31.98 7.62
CA ILE A 65 4.63 -31.41 6.31
C ILE A 65 3.40 -30.71 5.70
N CYS A 66 2.22 -31.31 5.76
CA CYS A 66 0.98 -30.67 5.28
C CYS A 66 0.63 -29.42 6.09
N ALA A 67 0.79 -29.46 7.43
CA ALA A 67 0.56 -28.30 8.29
C ALA A 67 1.57 -27.19 7.99
N LEU A 68 2.87 -27.51 7.89
CA LEU A 68 3.92 -26.56 7.53
C LEU A 68 3.73 -25.98 6.13
N PHE A 69 3.30 -26.80 5.17
CA PHE A 69 2.97 -26.35 3.82
C PHE A 69 1.75 -25.43 3.84
N THR A 70 0.73 -25.71 4.65
CA THR A 70 -0.44 -24.86 4.84
C THR A 70 -0.07 -23.52 5.46
N VAL A 71 0.78 -23.52 6.49
CA VAL A 71 1.31 -22.28 7.08
C VAL A 71 2.15 -21.51 6.07
N ALA A 72 3.06 -22.17 5.36
CA ALA A 72 3.91 -21.54 4.34
C ALA A 72 3.08 -20.97 3.17
N LEU A 73 2.06 -21.68 2.72
CA LEU A 73 1.12 -21.24 1.69
C LEU A 73 0.28 -20.08 2.21
N THR A 74 -0.22 -20.13 3.45
CA THR A 74 -0.96 -19.02 4.07
C THR A 74 -0.09 -17.78 4.19
N VAL A 75 1.16 -17.91 4.67
CA VAL A 75 2.12 -16.81 4.75
C VAL A 75 2.44 -16.27 3.35
N ARG A 76 2.61 -17.14 2.34
CA ARG A 76 2.83 -16.72 0.94
C ARG A 76 1.60 -16.06 0.34
N VAL A 77 0.38 -16.54 0.59
CA VAL A 77 -0.88 -15.94 0.14
C VAL A 77 -1.09 -14.60 0.83
N VAL A 78 -0.78 -14.47 2.12
CA VAL A 78 -0.83 -13.18 2.84
C VAL A 78 0.21 -12.21 2.26
N ARG A 79 1.46 -12.64 2.07
CA ARG A 79 2.50 -11.82 1.42
C ARG A 79 2.13 -11.44 -0.02
N TRP A 80 1.57 -12.37 -0.77
CA TRP A 80 1.07 -12.15 -2.13
C TRP A 80 -0.15 -11.24 -2.15
N GLN A 81 -1.07 -11.35 -1.19
CA GLN A 81 -2.20 -10.43 -1.02
C GLN A 81 -1.74 -9.03 -0.62
N ILE A 82 -0.70 -8.91 0.21
CA ILE A 82 -0.07 -7.61 0.52
C ILE A 82 0.58 -7.04 -0.75
N ALA A 83 1.32 -7.85 -1.51
CA ALA A 83 1.93 -7.43 -2.77
C ALA A 83 0.89 -7.10 -3.85
N LEU A 84 -0.22 -7.85 -3.93
CA LEU A 84 -1.33 -7.55 -4.83
C LEU A 84 -2.16 -6.36 -4.36
N SER A 85 -2.33 -6.17 -3.05
CA SER A 85 -2.94 -4.96 -2.50
C SER A 85 -2.16 -3.74 -2.98
N GLN A 86 -0.84 -3.79 -2.88
CA GLN A 86 0.05 -2.75 -3.40
C GLN A 86 -0.05 -2.60 -4.92
N ARG A 87 -0.08 -3.70 -5.70
CA ARG A 87 -0.28 -3.67 -7.16
C ARG A 87 -1.70 -3.26 -7.59
N ARG A 88 -2.72 -3.43 -6.74
CA ARG A 88 -4.12 -3.03 -7.00
C ARG A 88 -4.35 -1.57 -6.68
N GLN A 89 -3.68 -1.04 -5.66
CA GLN A 89 -3.63 0.40 -5.39
C GLN A 89 -2.94 1.17 -6.52
N ALA A 90 -2.06 0.51 -7.29
CA ALA A 90 -1.50 1.03 -8.54
C ALA A 90 -2.46 0.94 -9.76
N ARG A 91 -3.62 0.28 -9.65
CA ARG A 91 -4.54 -0.03 -10.77
C ARG A 91 -6.00 0.39 -10.51
N ASP A 92 -6.23 1.27 -9.54
CA ASP A 92 -7.56 1.73 -9.13
C ASP A 92 -8.22 2.63 -10.20
N PRO A 93 -9.43 2.28 -10.71
CA PRO A 93 -10.22 3.13 -11.60
C PRO A 93 -10.49 4.55 -11.08
N VAL A 94 -10.57 4.73 -9.77
CA VAL A 94 -10.82 6.03 -9.14
C VAL A 94 -9.57 6.92 -9.21
N LYS A 95 -8.37 6.33 -9.21
CA LYS A 95 -7.12 7.05 -9.51
C LYS A 95 -6.96 7.36 -11.01
N ALA A 96 -7.51 6.50 -11.88
CA ALA A 96 -7.54 6.73 -13.33
C ALA A 96 -8.49 7.85 -13.76
N LEU A 97 -9.53 8.15 -12.97
CA LEU A 97 -10.46 9.28 -13.18
C LEU A 97 -9.83 10.67 -12.91
N LEU A 98 -8.64 10.72 -12.29
CA LEU A 98 -7.88 11.95 -12.05
C LEU A 98 -6.82 12.24 -13.13
N LEU A 99 -6.64 11.33 -14.08
CA LEU A 99 -5.84 11.54 -15.30
C LEU A 99 -6.79 11.95 -16.45
N PRO A 100 -6.39 12.92 -17.31
CA PRO A 100 -7.18 13.24 -18.50
C PRO A 100 -7.35 11.97 -19.35
N PRO A 101 -8.53 11.72 -19.93
CA PRO A 101 -8.82 10.46 -20.59
C PRO A 101 -8.02 10.37 -21.89
N SER A 102 -6.92 9.61 -21.89
CA SER A 102 -6.36 9.09 -23.14
C SER A 102 -7.12 7.79 -23.48
N ALA A 103 -7.49 7.62 -24.75
CA ALA A 103 -8.28 6.49 -25.24
C ALA A 103 -7.71 5.10 -24.85
N GLY A 104 -6.42 5.01 -24.49
CA GLY A 104 -5.79 3.80 -23.93
C GLY A 104 -6.24 3.42 -22.50
N HIS A 105 -6.70 4.35 -21.68
CA HIS A 105 -7.09 4.09 -20.28
C HIS A 105 -8.38 3.25 -20.17
N GLY A 106 -9.32 3.42 -21.10
CA GLY A 106 -10.54 2.59 -21.16
C GLY A 106 -10.24 1.12 -21.52
N ALA A 107 -9.15 0.85 -22.24
CA ALA A 107 -8.70 -0.51 -22.55
C ALA A 107 -7.98 -1.17 -21.37
N ALA A 108 -7.17 -0.40 -20.61
CA ALA A 108 -6.53 -0.87 -19.39
C ALA A 108 -7.54 -1.18 -18.26
N LEU A 109 -8.60 -0.37 -18.14
CA LEU A 109 -9.71 -0.60 -17.20
C LEU A 109 -10.53 -1.85 -17.50
N ARG A 110 -10.71 -2.18 -18.78
CA ARG A 110 -11.34 -3.45 -19.19
C ARG A 110 -10.48 -4.67 -18.82
N ARG A 111 -9.17 -4.51 -18.67
CA ARG A 111 -8.24 -5.56 -18.21
C ARG A 111 -8.07 -5.66 -16.69
N SER A 112 -8.52 -4.68 -15.90
CA SER A 112 -8.25 -4.56 -14.44
C SER A 112 -9.46 -4.77 -13.51
N ARG A 113 -10.53 -5.44 -13.98
CA ARG A 113 -11.37 -6.25 -13.06
C ARG A 113 -10.41 -7.17 -12.28
N PRO A 114 -10.65 -7.55 -11.00
CA PRO A 114 -9.81 -8.58 -10.36
C PRO A 114 -9.75 -9.73 -11.34
N GLY A 115 -8.55 -9.97 -11.89
CA GLY A 115 -8.45 -10.70 -13.14
C GLY A 115 -9.14 -12.03 -12.96
N ARG A 116 -9.75 -12.57 -14.02
CA ARG A 116 -10.19 -13.98 -14.03
C ARG A 116 -9.14 -14.86 -13.36
N ALA A 117 -7.85 -14.55 -13.50
CA ALA A 117 -6.71 -15.17 -12.81
C ALA A 117 -6.71 -15.14 -11.26
N THR A 118 -7.13 -14.07 -10.57
CA THR A 118 -7.12 -14.05 -9.08
C THR A 118 -8.36 -14.75 -8.51
N LEU A 119 -9.52 -14.49 -9.11
CA LEU A 119 -10.73 -15.22 -8.75
C LEU A 119 -10.53 -16.70 -9.07
N SER A 120 -9.92 -17.01 -10.22
CA SER A 120 -9.47 -18.35 -10.61
C SER A 120 -8.49 -18.88 -9.57
N ALA A 121 -7.36 -18.23 -9.25
CA ALA A 121 -6.42 -18.79 -8.26
C ALA A 121 -7.05 -19.07 -6.89
N VAL A 122 -7.92 -18.20 -6.37
CA VAL A 122 -8.63 -18.43 -5.11
C VAL A 122 -9.70 -19.52 -5.25
N LEU A 123 -10.43 -19.56 -6.38
CA LEU A 123 -11.38 -20.62 -6.68
C LEU A 123 -10.68 -21.95 -6.92
N THR A 124 -9.64 -22.03 -7.73
CA THR A 124 -8.83 -23.22 -7.99
C THR A 124 -8.23 -23.72 -6.68
N LEU A 125 -7.60 -22.88 -5.85
CA LEU A 125 -7.06 -23.34 -4.57
C LEU A 125 -8.17 -23.75 -3.58
N GLY A 126 -9.25 -22.97 -3.48
CA GLY A 126 -10.36 -23.28 -2.57
C GLY A 126 -11.16 -24.52 -3.02
N VAL A 127 -11.40 -24.66 -4.31
CA VAL A 127 -12.05 -25.82 -4.93
C VAL A 127 -11.14 -27.03 -4.83
N SER A 128 -9.84 -26.93 -5.02
CA SER A 128 -8.91 -28.04 -4.78
C SER A 128 -8.91 -28.46 -3.31
N TRP A 129 -8.98 -27.52 -2.36
CA TRP A 129 -9.07 -27.83 -0.93
C TRP A 129 -10.39 -28.49 -0.50
N VAL A 130 -11.49 -28.21 -1.21
CA VAL A 130 -12.80 -28.82 -0.95
C VAL A 130 -12.96 -30.14 -1.71
N ALA A 131 -12.58 -30.16 -2.98
CA ALA A 131 -12.76 -31.32 -3.87
C ALA A 131 -11.79 -32.44 -3.56
N PHE A 132 -10.53 -32.16 -3.19
CA PHE A 132 -9.53 -33.20 -2.97
C PHE A 132 -9.86 -34.13 -1.78
N PRO A 133 -10.24 -33.64 -0.57
CA PRO A 133 -10.68 -34.51 0.51
C PRO A 133 -11.96 -35.28 0.16
N LEU A 134 -12.93 -34.63 -0.52
CA LEU A 134 -14.17 -35.28 -0.95
C LEU A 134 -13.93 -36.39 -1.97
N VAL A 135 -13.00 -36.20 -2.91
CA VAL A 135 -12.61 -37.21 -3.89
C VAL A 135 -11.87 -38.36 -3.20
N ILE A 136 -10.98 -38.09 -2.25
CA ILE A 136 -10.29 -39.16 -1.48
C ILE A 136 -11.29 -39.98 -0.68
N VAL A 137 -12.22 -39.34 0.04
CA VAL A 137 -13.26 -40.06 0.79
C VAL A 137 -14.20 -40.82 -0.16
N GLY A 138 -14.61 -40.19 -1.27
CA GLY A 138 -15.47 -40.81 -2.28
C GLY A 138 -14.83 -42.03 -2.95
N LEU A 139 -13.57 -41.91 -3.42
CA LEU A 139 -12.81 -43.04 -3.95
C LEU A 139 -12.65 -44.14 -2.90
N GLY A 140 -12.36 -43.72 -1.65
CA GLY A 140 -12.28 -44.59 -0.50
C GLY A 140 -13.50 -45.49 -0.38
N ILE A 141 -14.67 -44.86 -0.27
CA ILE A 141 -15.96 -45.54 -0.13
C ILE A 141 -16.24 -46.46 -1.33
N LEU A 142 -15.90 -46.03 -2.55
CA LEU A 142 -16.19 -46.77 -3.78
C LEU A 142 -15.34 -48.03 -3.94
N LEU A 143 -14.06 -47.97 -3.59
CA LEU A 143 -13.09 -49.03 -3.90
C LEU A 143 -12.93 -50.04 -2.76
N THR A 144 -13.30 -49.71 -1.51
CA THR A 144 -13.23 -50.66 -0.39
C THR A 144 -14.42 -50.57 0.57
N PRO A 145 -15.65 -50.90 0.13
CA PRO A 145 -16.85 -50.78 0.95
C PRO A 145 -16.84 -51.67 2.20
N GLU A 146 -16.22 -52.87 2.16
CA GLU A 146 -16.27 -53.83 3.28
C GLU A 146 -15.11 -53.73 4.28
N ARG A 147 -14.05 -52.97 3.99
CA ARG A 147 -12.83 -52.91 4.83
C ARG A 147 -12.69 -51.65 5.66
N MET A 148 -13.57 -50.68 5.50
CA MET A 148 -13.58 -49.49 6.33
C MET A 148 -14.33 -49.77 7.63
N GLY A 149 -13.64 -50.38 8.60
CA GLY A 149 -14.13 -50.44 9.98
C GLY A 149 -14.14 -49.05 10.65
N PRO A 150 -13.95 -48.94 11.98
CA PRO A 150 -14.12 -47.69 12.75
C PRO A 150 -13.28 -46.47 12.28
N ARG A 151 -12.29 -46.67 11.39
CA ARG A 151 -11.53 -45.58 10.75
C ARG A 151 -12.31 -44.80 9.68
N GLN A 152 -13.48 -45.29 9.25
CA GLN A 152 -14.36 -44.56 8.33
C GLN A 152 -14.84 -43.25 8.95
N GLU A 153 -15.18 -43.28 10.24
CA GLU A 153 -15.67 -42.11 10.96
C GLU A 153 -14.60 -41.02 11.05
N GLU A 154 -13.34 -41.39 11.31
CA GLU A 154 -12.22 -40.45 11.37
C GLU A 154 -11.98 -39.75 10.02
N ALA A 155 -12.03 -40.50 8.91
CA ALA A 155 -11.86 -39.96 7.57
C ALA A 155 -13.02 -39.03 7.16
N ILE A 156 -14.25 -39.41 7.47
CA ILE A 156 -15.44 -38.58 7.24
C ILE A 156 -15.36 -37.28 8.05
N VAL A 157 -14.97 -37.36 9.33
CA VAL A 157 -14.80 -36.19 10.20
C VAL A 157 -13.72 -35.28 9.66
N PHE A 158 -12.56 -35.80 9.27
CA PHE A 158 -11.46 -34.99 8.74
C PHE A 158 -11.83 -34.27 7.42
N ALA A 159 -12.49 -34.98 6.50
CA ALA A 159 -12.96 -34.39 5.24
C ALA A 159 -14.05 -33.34 5.47
N SER A 160 -14.95 -33.59 6.42
CA SER A 160 -15.99 -32.63 6.81
C SER A 160 -15.39 -31.35 7.40
N VAL A 161 -14.45 -31.47 8.34
CA VAL A 161 -13.75 -30.33 8.95
C VAL A 161 -12.97 -29.53 7.91
N SER A 162 -12.24 -30.21 7.02
CA SER A 162 -11.46 -29.56 5.96
C SER A 162 -12.36 -28.82 4.96
N THR A 163 -13.49 -29.42 4.60
CA THR A 163 -14.51 -28.81 3.72
C THR A 163 -15.11 -27.56 4.36
N VAL A 164 -15.50 -27.63 5.63
CA VAL A 164 -16.05 -26.49 6.37
C VAL A 164 -15.01 -25.38 6.48
N ALA A 165 -13.75 -25.69 6.80
CA ALA A 165 -12.68 -24.70 6.87
C ALA A 165 -12.42 -24.00 5.52
N GLY A 166 -12.39 -24.77 4.42
CA GLY A 166 -12.26 -24.23 3.06
C GLY A 166 -13.42 -23.31 2.67
N LEU A 167 -14.65 -23.71 3.01
CA LEU A 167 -15.85 -22.91 2.76
C LEU A 167 -15.85 -21.61 3.57
N VAL A 168 -15.48 -21.66 4.85
CA VAL A 168 -15.34 -20.47 5.72
C VAL A 168 -14.30 -19.51 5.14
N LEU A 169 -13.15 -20.00 4.68
CA LEU A 169 -12.13 -19.17 4.04
C LEU A 169 -12.66 -18.48 2.77
N LEU A 170 -13.36 -19.23 1.90
CA LEU A 170 -13.98 -18.68 0.70
C LEU A 170 -15.02 -17.62 1.01
N VAL A 171 -15.86 -17.84 2.04
CA VAL A 171 -16.87 -16.87 2.50
C VAL A 171 -16.19 -15.61 3.05
N VAL A 172 -15.15 -15.74 3.88
CA VAL A 172 -14.44 -14.59 4.46
C VAL A 172 -13.75 -13.77 3.37
N VAL A 173 -13.05 -14.42 2.44
CA VAL A 173 -12.37 -13.74 1.32
C VAL A 173 -13.39 -13.13 0.36
N GLY A 174 -14.46 -13.86 0.04
CA GLY A 174 -15.56 -13.39 -0.81
C GLY A 174 -16.26 -12.17 -0.21
N ALA A 175 -16.55 -12.20 1.09
CA ALA A 175 -17.15 -11.10 1.83
C ALA A 175 -16.23 -9.87 1.88
N ASP A 176 -14.92 -10.03 2.13
CA ASP A 176 -13.97 -8.91 2.09
C ASP A 176 -13.91 -8.27 0.70
N VAL A 177 -13.84 -9.08 -0.36
CA VAL A 177 -13.81 -8.61 -1.75
C VAL A 177 -15.13 -7.89 -2.12
N ALA A 178 -16.28 -8.48 -1.80
CA ALA A 178 -17.59 -7.88 -2.05
C ALA A 178 -17.76 -6.57 -1.29
N ARG A 179 -17.37 -6.55 -0.01
CA ARG A 179 -17.42 -5.37 0.86
C ARG A 179 -16.56 -4.22 0.33
N ARG A 180 -15.33 -4.50 -0.10
CA ARG A 180 -14.46 -3.47 -0.71
C ARG A 180 -15.06 -2.91 -1.99
N ARG A 181 -15.70 -3.75 -2.82
CA ARG A 181 -16.43 -3.29 -4.02
C ARG A 181 -17.60 -2.39 -3.67
N LEU A 182 -18.38 -2.73 -2.65
CA LEU A 182 -19.50 -1.90 -2.20
C LEU A 182 -19.03 -0.55 -1.67
N LEU A 183 -17.97 -0.53 -0.85
CA LEU A 183 -17.38 0.72 -0.35
C LEU A 183 -16.84 1.58 -1.49
N ALA A 184 -16.11 1.00 -2.44
CA ALA A 184 -15.65 1.72 -3.62
C ALA A 184 -16.81 2.26 -4.45
N GLY A 185 -17.90 1.50 -4.57
CA GLY A 185 -19.13 1.92 -5.24
C GLY A 185 -19.83 3.08 -4.53
N GLN A 186 -19.92 3.05 -3.20
CA GLN A 186 -20.49 4.14 -2.40
C GLN A 186 -19.65 5.41 -2.48
N VAL A 187 -18.32 5.30 -2.33
CA VAL A 187 -17.40 6.44 -2.49
C VAL A 187 -17.49 7.03 -3.89
N ARG A 188 -17.57 6.17 -4.92
CA ARG A 188 -17.76 6.61 -6.31
C ARG A 188 -19.10 7.31 -6.53
N ARG A 189 -20.20 6.78 -6.01
CA ARG A 189 -21.52 7.45 -6.09
C ARG A 189 -21.47 8.82 -5.42
N LEU A 190 -20.90 8.90 -4.22
CA LEU A 190 -20.70 10.15 -3.51
C LEU A 190 -19.72 11.11 -4.21
N SER A 191 -18.83 10.62 -5.08
CA SER A 191 -17.94 11.47 -5.88
C SER A 191 -18.52 11.91 -7.22
N GLN A 192 -19.59 11.26 -7.70
CA GLN A 192 -20.23 11.51 -8.99
C GLN A 192 -21.54 12.29 -8.86
N ASP A 193 -21.90 12.71 -7.65
CA ASP A 193 -23.08 13.54 -7.39
C ASP A 193 -22.96 14.88 -8.15
N PRO A 194 -23.94 15.26 -9.01
CA PRO A 194 -23.91 16.49 -9.80
C PRO A 194 -23.82 17.75 -8.93
N ALA A 195 -24.51 17.78 -7.78
CA ALA A 195 -24.41 18.90 -6.84
C ALA A 195 -22.97 19.04 -6.29
N PHE A 196 -22.21 17.96 -6.30
CA PHE A 196 -20.80 17.95 -5.96
C PHE A 196 -19.90 18.31 -7.15
N ALA A 197 -20.29 17.94 -8.38
CA ALA A 197 -19.59 18.28 -9.61
C ALA A 197 -19.61 19.79 -9.92
N GLU A 198 -20.68 20.49 -9.55
CA GLU A 198 -20.79 21.96 -9.66
C GLU A 198 -19.87 22.71 -8.69
N LEU A 199 -19.50 22.08 -7.57
CA LEU A 199 -18.51 22.63 -6.62
C LEU A 199 -17.05 22.42 -7.08
N MET A 200 -16.83 21.74 -8.21
CA MET A 200 -15.50 21.44 -8.71
C MET A 200 -14.95 22.68 -9.44
N PRO A 201 -13.74 23.17 -9.13
CA PRO A 201 -13.14 24.24 -9.90
C PRO A 201 -12.99 23.81 -11.37
N PRO A 202 -13.17 24.72 -12.34
CA PRO A 202 -13.06 24.40 -13.76
C PRO A 202 -11.75 23.68 -14.03
N THR A 203 -11.84 22.62 -14.85
CA THR A 203 -10.74 21.70 -15.12
C THR A 203 -9.51 22.50 -15.57
N THR A 204 -8.33 22.13 -15.06
CA THR A 204 -7.02 22.76 -15.33
C THR A 204 -6.64 22.89 -16.81
N ALA A 205 -7.46 22.38 -17.73
CA ALA A 205 -7.39 22.63 -19.16
C ALA A 205 -7.33 24.12 -19.50
N ALA A 206 -7.92 25.00 -18.68
CA ALA A 206 -7.80 26.46 -18.87
C ALA A 206 -6.40 27.01 -18.52
N LEU A 207 -5.71 26.45 -17.53
CA LEU A 207 -4.37 26.92 -17.11
C LEU A 207 -3.24 26.39 -18.00
N SER A 208 -3.45 25.28 -18.71
CA SER A 208 -2.43 24.66 -19.57
C SER A 208 -2.07 25.47 -20.83
N ARG A 209 -2.78 26.56 -21.13
CA ARG A 209 -2.55 27.31 -22.38
C ARG A 209 -1.47 28.37 -22.27
N TYR A 210 -1.01 28.69 -21.06
CA TYR A 210 0.00 29.71 -20.84
C TYR A 210 1.17 29.12 -20.06
N HIS A 211 2.35 29.20 -20.64
CA HIS A 211 3.62 28.85 -19.99
C HIS A 211 4.35 30.11 -19.55
N ALA A 212 5.20 30.00 -18.54
CA ALA A 212 6.09 31.09 -18.17
C ALA A 212 6.92 31.55 -19.35
N PRO A 213 7.02 32.87 -19.61
CA PRO A 213 7.74 33.40 -20.77
C PRO A 213 9.24 33.09 -20.71
N VAL A 214 9.77 32.94 -19.49
CA VAL A 214 11.16 32.54 -19.24
C VAL A 214 11.15 31.41 -18.21
N ILE A 215 11.52 30.22 -18.66
CA ILE A 215 11.70 29.05 -17.80
C ILE A 215 13.20 28.92 -17.49
N PRO A 216 13.62 29.12 -16.23
CA PRO A 216 15.02 29.01 -15.87
C PRO A 216 15.53 27.56 -15.93
N GLU A 217 16.84 27.40 -15.93
CA GLU A 217 17.46 26.07 -15.82
C GLU A 217 17.11 25.43 -14.46
N LEU A 218 16.72 24.15 -14.47
CA LEU A 218 16.51 23.36 -13.25
C LEU A 218 17.65 22.38 -13.01
N LYS A 219 18.41 22.64 -11.94
CA LYS A 219 19.38 21.68 -11.39
C LYS A 219 18.69 20.76 -10.38
N ILE A 220 18.58 19.47 -10.71
CA ILE A 220 18.09 18.45 -9.78
C ILE A 220 19.29 17.90 -9.00
N THR A 221 19.34 18.16 -7.70
CA THR A 221 20.39 17.63 -6.82
C THR A 221 19.86 16.39 -6.09
N HIS A 222 20.43 15.23 -6.41
CA HIS A 222 20.16 14.00 -5.69
C HIS A 222 21.02 13.95 -4.44
N TYR A 223 20.39 13.69 -3.29
CA TYR A 223 21.07 13.54 -2.02
C TYR A 223 20.70 12.20 -1.41
N ALA A 224 21.70 11.32 -1.27
CA ALA A 224 21.58 10.05 -0.59
C ALA A 224 22.22 10.17 0.80
N PRO A 225 21.44 10.57 1.83
CA PRO A 225 21.96 10.70 3.19
C PRO A 225 22.39 9.35 3.79
N PRO A 226 23.35 9.35 4.73
CA PRO A 226 23.63 8.17 5.53
C PRO A 226 22.41 7.81 6.40
N ASN A 227 22.29 6.53 6.73
CA ASN A 227 21.21 5.99 7.59
C ASN A 227 21.72 5.75 9.02
N ASP A 228 22.46 6.73 9.56
CA ASP A 228 23.11 6.69 10.87
C ASP A 228 22.20 7.24 11.99
N ILE A 229 22.62 7.01 13.24
CA ILE A 229 21.95 7.57 14.41
C ILE A 229 22.55 8.94 14.68
N ILE A 230 21.72 9.97 14.65
CA ILE A 230 22.13 11.31 15.07
C ILE A 230 21.98 11.42 16.59
N PHE A 231 23.11 11.42 17.29
CA PHE A 231 23.17 11.66 18.73
C PHE A 231 23.11 13.17 19.04
N GLY A 232 22.86 13.50 20.31
CA GLY A 232 22.96 14.88 20.78
C GLY A 232 21.84 15.84 20.36
N LEU A 233 20.80 15.37 19.64
CA LEU A 233 19.70 16.26 19.26
C LEU A 233 18.96 16.83 20.50
N PRO A 234 18.67 18.15 20.52
CA PRO A 234 17.90 18.78 21.58
C PRO A 234 16.47 18.24 21.68
N LYS A 235 15.83 18.46 22.82
CA LYS A 235 14.40 18.19 23.00
C LYS A 235 13.58 19.21 22.21
N VAL A 236 12.49 18.76 21.61
CA VAL A 236 11.49 19.60 20.95
C VAL A 236 10.74 20.42 21.99
N SER A 237 10.47 21.69 21.68
CA SER A 237 9.58 22.59 22.42
C SER A 237 8.59 23.26 21.47
N THR A 238 7.64 24.03 22.01
CA THR A 238 6.68 24.81 21.20
C THR A 238 7.36 25.84 20.30
N THR A 239 8.54 26.32 20.70
CA THR A 239 9.28 27.38 20.01
C THR A 239 10.50 26.88 19.24
N ARG A 240 10.98 25.67 19.52
CA ARG A 240 12.19 25.12 18.92
C ARG A 240 12.06 23.64 18.56
N ASN A 241 12.41 23.32 17.33
CA ASN A 241 12.48 21.97 16.80
C ASN A 241 13.80 21.27 17.18
N ILE A 242 14.00 20.03 16.71
CA ILE A 242 15.22 19.26 16.98
C ILE A 242 16.52 19.86 16.43
N PHE A 243 16.45 20.92 15.62
CA PHE A 243 17.62 21.66 15.15
C PHE A 243 17.79 23.01 15.87
N GLY A 244 17.01 23.26 16.93
CA GLY A 244 17.05 24.50 17.70
C GLY A 244 16.41 25.70 17.00
N ARG A 245 15.60 25.47 15.96
CA ARG A 245 14.98 26.51 15.11
C ARG A 245 13.45 26.50 15.27
N PRO A 246 12.71 27.55 14.87
CA PRO A 246 11.25 27.53 14.93
C PRO A 246 10.64 26.30 14.22
N PRO A 247 9.53 25.74 14.74
CA PRO A 247 8.84 24.64 14.06
C PRO A 247 8.34 25.07 12.68
N LEU A 248 8.52 24.20 11.69
CA LEU A 248 8.04 24.44 10.33
C LEU A 248 6.58 24.00 10.16
N ASN A 249 5.81 24.67 9.33
CA ASN A 249 4.59 24.13 8.74
C ASN A 249 4.99 23.32 7.49
N ILE A 250 4.84 22.00 7.57
CA ILE A 250 5.28 21.08 6.52
C ILE A 250 4.06 20.56 5.78
N ALA A 251 3.87 20.97 4.53
CA ALA A 251 2.90 20.34 3.64
C ALA A 251 3.51 19.07 3.04
N TYR A 252 2.93 17.92 3.36
CA TYR A 252 3.39 16.62 2.91
C TYR A 252 2.40 16.02 1.91
N PHE A 253 2.77 16.04 0.64
CA PHE A 253 2.03 15.41 -0.45
C PHE A 253 2.64 14.05 -0.77
N ARG A 254 1.81 13.04 -0.98
CA ARG A 254 2.27 11.69 -1.31
C ARG A 254 1.48 11.12 -2.46
N LEU A 255 2.11 10.20 -3.20
CA LEU A 255 1.39 9.22 -4.02
C LEU A 255 0.38 8.50 -3.13
N PHE A 256 -0.91 8.75 -3.37
CA PHE A 256 -1.98 8.21 -2.54
C PHE A 256 -1.82 6.69 -2.35
N GLU A 257 -1.88 6.28 -1.08
CA GLU A 257 -1.95 4.88 -0.58
C GLU A 257 -0.64 4.12 -0.34
N ASN A 258 0.53 4.77 -0.33
CA ASN A 258 1.74 4.09 0.16
C ASN A 258 1.84 4.10 1.70
N GLU A 259 1.05 3.27 2.38
CA GLU A 259 1.07 3.15 3.86
C GLU A 259 2.43 2.72 4.39
N LEU A 260 3.11 1.79 3.71
CA LEU A 260 4.41 1.29 4.16
C LEU A 260 5.47 2.37 4.20
N ARG A 261 5.47 3.29 3.24
CA ARG A 261 6.50 4.35 3.14
C ARG A 261 6.15 5.56 3.99
N MET A 262 4.86 5.82 4.19
CA MET A 262 4.41 6.75 5.21
C MET A 262 4.93 6.38 6.60
N ARG A 263 5.13 5.08 6.90
CA ARG A 263 5.72 4.66 8.17
C ARG A 263 7.11 5.26 8.38
N ASP A 264 7.94 5.29 7.35
CA ASP A 264 9.30 5.80 7.45
C ASP A 264 9.30 7.31 7.63
N PHE A 265 8.37 8.01 6.96
CA PHE A 265 8.15 9.43 7.16
C PHE A 265 7.68 9.76 8.59
N VAL A 266 6.63 9.10 9.08
CA VAL A 266 6.02 9.40 10.39
C VAL A 266 6.99 9.07 11.53
N LYS A 267 7.83 8.05 11.37
CA LYS A 267 8.91 7.71 12.33
C LYS A 267 10.15 8.61 12.19
N GLY A 268 10.30 9.28 11.05
CA GLY A 268 11.44 10.09 10.68
C GLY A 268 11.51 11.46 11.35
N ALA A 269 12.30 12.36 10.78
CA ALA A 269 12.63 13.66 11.34
C ALA A 269 11.51 14.69 11.21
N PHE A 270 10.61 14.55 10.23
CA PHE A 270 9.65 15.60 9.88
C PHE A 270 8.75 16.02 11.05
N ARG A 271 8.15 15.08 11.77
CA ARG A 271 7.36 15.36 12.99
C ARG A 271 8.18 15.97 14.11
N ARG A 272 9.51 15.90 14.06
CA ARG A 272 10.39 16.50 15.06
C ARG A 272 10.87 17.90 14.63
N CYS A 273 10.67 18.24 13.35
CA CYS A 273 11.05 19.50 12.73
C CYS A 273 9.91 20.52 12.69
N GLY A 274 8.65 20.05 12.70
CA GLY A 274 7.48 20.92 12.70
C GLY A 274 6.15 20.19 12.53
N TYR A 275 5.09 20.98 12.34
CA TYR A 275 3.71 20.52 12.14
C TYR A 275 3.57 19.92 10.74
N VAL A 276 3.08 18.69 10.67
CA VAL A 276 2.90 18.02 9.38
C VAL A 276 1.44 18.07 8.97
N HIS A 277 1.17 18.60 7.78
CA HIS A 277 -0.13 18.65 7.15
C HIS A 277 -0.15 17.69 5.97
N LEU A 278 -1.06 16.71 5.98
CA LEU A 278 -1.17 15.74 4.90
C LEU A 278 -2.61 15.62 4.41
N LEU A 279 -2.75 15.42 3.10
CA LEU A 279 -4.04 15.08 2.51
C LEU A 279 -4.23 13.56 2.51
N ARG A 280 -5.41 13.12 2.94
CA ARG A 280 -5.86 11.73 2.88
C ARG A 280 -6.91 11.60 1.79
N SER A 281 -6.79 10.54 1.00
CA SER A 281 -7.85 10.12 0.08
C SER A 281 -9.03 9.54 0.87
N ALA A 282 -10.24 9.77 0.37
CA ALA A 282 -11.45 9.11 0.88
C ALA A 282 -11.36 7.57 0.87
N ALA A 283 -10.59 6.99 -0.05
CA ALA A 283 -10.32 5.55 -0.09
C ALA A 283 -9.51 5.04 1.12
N SER A 284 -8.81 5.94 1.84
CA SER A 284 -8.06 5.61 3.05
C SER A 284 -8.90 5.60 4.33
N VAL A 285 -10.20 5.90 4.24
CA VAL A 285 -11.11 5.85 5.38
C VAL A 285 -11.41 4.40 5.72
N ARG A 286 -11.24 4.04 6.98
CA ARG A 286 -11.52 2.68 7.46
C ARG A 286 -12.98 2.50 7.82
N GLN A 287 -13.47 1.27 7.77
CA GLN A 287 -14.81 0.98 8.30
C GLN A 287 -14.91 1.34 9.79
N SER A 288 -13.90 1.04 10.60
CA SER A 288 -13.95 1.36 12.03
C SER A 288 -14.03 2.88 12.26
N GLU A 289 -13.35 3.66 11.43
CA GLU A 289 -13.44 5.12 11.41
C GLU A 289 -14.84 5.57 10.99
N LEU A 290 -15.40 5.01 9.90
CA LEU A 290 -16.78 5.28 9.46
C LEU A 290 -17.82 4.93 10.52
N VAL A 291 -17.72 3.75 11.14
CA VAL A 291 -18.66 3.28 12.17
C VAL A 291 -18.56 4.18 13.41
N ARG A 292 -17.36 4.55 13.84
CA ARG A 292 -17.15 5.49 14.95
C ARG A 292 -17.79 6.85 14.66
N MET A 293 -17.56 7.39 13.47
CA MET A 293 -18.12 8.69 13.05
C MET A 293 -19.64 8.63 12.88
N ARG A 294 -20.17 7.52 12.36
CA ARG A 294 -21.62 7.29 12.26
C ARG A 294 -22.27 7.23 13.65
N ARG A 295 -21.67 6.49 14.59
CA ARG A 295 -22.15 6.41 15.99
C ARG A 295 -22.10 7.78 16.69
N ALA A 296 -21.09 8.59 16.37
CA ALA A 296 -20.96 9.94 16.90
C ALA A 296 -21.84 10.99 16.21
N GLY A 297 -22.61 10.63 15.16
CA GLY A 297 -23.40 11.59 14.39
C GLY A 297 -22.55 12.59 13.58
N THR A 298 -21.26 12.34 13.39
CA THR A 298 -20.30 13.25 12.77
C THR A 298 -19.88 12.82 11.36
N LEU A 299 -20.65 11.96 10.69
CA LEU A 299 -20.29 11.45 9.35
C LEU A 299 -20.15 12.58 8.31
N GLY A 300 -21.03 13.58 8.33
CA GLY A 300 -20.91 14.76 7.47
C GLY A 300 -19.64 15.59 7.77
N LYS A 301 -19.11 15.47 8.99
CA LYS A 301 -17.85 16.09 9.45
C LYS A 301 -16.61 15.22 9.19
N LEU A 302 -16.71 14.17 8.37
CA LEU A 302 -15.55 13.37 8.02
C LEU A 302 -14.68 13.99 6.91
N PHE A 303 -15.30 14.57 5.88
CA PHE A 303 -14.59 15.07 4.69
C PHE A 303 -14.52 16.59 4.64
N VAL A 304 -13.33 17.15 4.44
CA VAL A 304 -13.18 18.56 4.10
C VAL A 304 -13.68 18.78 2.67
N ALA A 305 -14.77 19.54 2.54
CA ALA A 305 -15.46 19.79 1.28
C ALA A 305 -15.55 21.28 0.91
N SER A 306 -15.04 22.19 1.75
CA SER A 306 -15.08 23.64 1.51
C SER A 306 -13.92 24.36 2.18
N ASP A 307 -13.59 25.55 1.69
CA ASP A 307 -12.50 26.39 2.22
C ASP A 307 -12.76 26.83 3.65
N GLN A 308 -14.00 27.20 3.98
CA GLN A 308 -14.37 27.56 5.35
C GLN A 308 -14.09 26.39 6.31
N ARG A 309 -14.37 25.16 5.87
CA ARG A 309 -14.10 23.99 6.69
C ARG A 309 -12.62 23.67 6.77
N MET A 310 -11.88 23.74 5.67
CA MET A 310 -10.43 23.57 5.68
C MET A 310 -9.77 24.55 6.65
N ARG A 311 -10.18 25.82 6.63
CA ARG A 311 -9.72 26.84 7.59
C ARG A 311 -10.04 26.45 9.03
N ARG A 312 -11.28 26.05 9.34
CA ARG A 312 -11.64 25.58 10.70
C ARG A 312 -10.77 24.41 11.17
N GLU A 313 -10.51 23.42 10.31
CA GLU A 313 -9.64 22.28 10.65
C GLU A 313 -8.18 22.71 10.81
N LEU A 314 -7.73 23.70 10.05
CA LEU A 314 -6.41 24.30 10.21
C LEU A 314 -6.32 25.10 11.51
N ASP A 315 -7.34 25.87 11.87
CA ASP A 315 -7.34 26.71 13.08
C ASP A 315 -7.49 25.88 14.36
N ALA A 316 -8.22 24.76 14.30
CA ALA A 316 -8.41 23.84 15.42
C ALA A 316 -7.17 22.98 15.73
N ARG A 317 -6.07 23.13 14.98
CA ARG A 317 -4.86 22.31 15.19
C ARG A 317 -4.17 22.66 16.50
N SER A 318 -3.62 21.64 17.16
CA SER A 318 -2.76 21.86 18.32
C SER A 318 -1.39 22.38 17.86
N PHE A 319 -0.92 23.45 18.49
CA PHE A 319 0.44 23.98 18.34
C PHE A 319 1.34 23.57 19.51
N GLU A 320 0.91 22.62 20.33
CA GLU A 320 1.71 22.15 21.45
C GLU A 320 2.70 21.08 20.98
N ALA A 321 3.94 21.22 21.42
CA ALA A 321 4.92 20.16 21.25
C ALA A 321 4.50 18.94 22.07
N LEU A 322 4.52 17.79 21.42
CA LEU A 322 4.28 16.51 22.05
C LEU A 322 5.51 16.12 22.88
N PRO A 323 5.35 15.72 24.15
CA PRO A 323 6.48 15.37 25.01
C PRO A 323 7.23 14.12 24.52
N ARG A 324 8.29 13.72 25.21
CA ARG A 324 8.92 12.42 24.95
C ARG A 324 7.94 11.28 25.27
N GLY A 325 7.89 10.23 24.43
CA GLY A 325 7.16 9.02 24.77
C GLY A 325 6.73 8.13 23.60
N PHE A 326 6.12 6.99 23.93
CA PHE A 326 5.48 6.09 22.97
C PHE A 326 4.11 6.63 22.57
N ARG A 327 3.79 6.58 21.28
CA ARG A 327 2.52 7.06 20.73
C ARG A 327 2.04 6.18 19.61
N ILE A 328 0.73 6.20 19.39
CA ILE A 328 0.09 5.58 18.24
C ILE A 328 -0.49 6.69 17.36
N VAL A 329 0.12 6.92 16.20
CA VAL A 329 -0.32 7.94 15.23
C VAL A 329 -1.40 7.34 14.33
N ARG A 330 -2.64 7.81 14.45
CA ARG A 330 -3.81 7.22 13.77
C ARG A 330 -4.16 7.93 12.46
N GLU A 331 -3.53 9.07 12.20
CA GLU A 331 -3.82 10.01 11.11
C GLU A 331 -3.24 9.55 9.75
N THR A 332 -2.77 8.31 9.65
CA THR A 332 -2.08 7.76 8.47
C THR A 332 -3.01 7.06 7.46
N GLY A 333 -4.27 6.83 7.83
CA GLY A 333 -5.20 5.94 7.12
C GLY A 333 -4.98 4.44 7.41
N GLY A 334 -3.92 4.14 8.18
CA GLY A 334 -3.41 2.82 8.49
C GLY A 334 -3.82 2.26 9.85
N ARG A 335 -3.30 1.06 10.19
CA ARG A 335 -3.32 0.62 11.59
C ARG A 335 -2.49 1.68 12.30
N GLY A 336 -3.02 2.25 13.39
CA GLY A 336 -2.35 3.31 14.11
C GLY A 336 -0.87 2.97 14.26
N LEU A 337 0.00 3.89 13.86
CA LEU A 337 1.40 3.60 13.71
C LEU A 337 2.12 3.82 15.04
N PRO A 338 2.77 2.80 15.62
CA PRO A 338 3.56 3.00 16.83
C PRO A 338 4.81 3.81 16.50
N VAL A 339 5.01 4.90 17.24
CA VAL A 339 6.16 5.80 17.12
C VAL A 339 6.74 6.05 18.50
N TRP A 340 8.07 6.03 18.58
CA TRP A 340 8.81 6.44 19.77
C TRP A 340 9.40 7.83 19.54
N ASP A 341 8.80 8.83 20.17
CA ASP A 341 9.22 10.23 20.08
C ASP A 341 10.28 10.51 21.16
N LEU A 342 11.51 10.01 20.97
CA LEU A 342 12.60 10.09 21.96
C LEU A 342 12.90 11.52 22.45
N LYS A 343 12.73 12.51 21.57
CA LYS A 343 12.99 13.93 21.83
C LYS A 343 11.72 14.77 21.87
N GLY A 344 10.55 14.13 21.90
CA GLY A 344 9.30 14.78 21.57
C GLY A 344 9.08 14.91 20.06
N GLY A 345 8.03 15.64 19.69
CA GLY A 345 7.65 15.91 18.31
C GLY A 345 6.49 16.88 18.25
N TYR A 346 5.91 17.07 17.08
CA TYR A 346 4.76 17.92 16.84
C TYR A 346 3.58 17.07 16.36
N PRO A 347 2.34 17.54 16.60
CA PRO A 347 1.16 16.88 16.09
C PRO A 347 1.14 16.91 14.57
N MET A 348 0.49 15.89 14.01
CA MET A 348 0.27 15.75 12.58
C MET A 348 -1.22 15.91 12.32
N SER A 349 -1.57 16.67 11.30
CA SER A 349 -2.94 16.89 10.88
C SER A 349 -3.17 16.23 9.53
N ALA A 350 -4.19 15.39 9.46
CA ALA A 350 -4.54 14.68 8.24
C ALA A 350 -5.95 15.03 7.78
N TYR A 351 -6.03 15.71 6.64
CA TYR A 351 -7.27 16.23 6.10
C TYR A 351 -7.82 15.23 5.09
N LEU A 352 -8.98 14.66 5.40
CA LEU A 352 -9.70 13.80 4.47
C LEU A 352 -10.40 14.67 3.44
N CYS A 353 -9.84 14.75 2.24
CA CYS A 353 -10.44 15.48 1.15
C CYS A 353 -11.17 14.53 0.19
N HIS A 354 -12.22 15.03 -0.45
CA HIS A 354 -13.03 14.28 -1.40
C HIS A 354 -13.23 15.04 -2.72
N GLY A 355 -13.54 14.31 -3.79
CA GLY A 355 -13.90 14.84 -5.11
C GLY A 355 -12.83 15.74 -5.73
N ALA A 356 -13.11 17.02 -6.02
CA ALA A 356 -12.11 17.99 -6.48
C ALA A 356 -11.71 19.00 -5.41
N TYR A 357 -12.28 18.95 -4.20
CA TYR A 357 -11.86 19.86 -3.15
C TYR A 357 -10.39 19.70 -2.79
N TRP A 358 -9.85 18.47 -2.93
CA TRP A 358 -8.42 18.22 -2.66
C TRP A 358 -7.48 19.12 -3.47
N LYS A 359 -7.85 19.54 -4.69
CA LYS A 359 -7.05 20.48 -5.49
C LYS A 359 -6.93 21.85 -4.83
N ARG A 360 -8.04 22.36 -4.30
CA ARG A 360 -8.06 23.60 -3.49
C ARG A 360 -7.37 23.42 -2.15
N ALA A 361 -7.49 22.23 -1.55
CA ALA A 361 -6.79 21.91 -0.31
C ALA A 361 -5.27 21.87 -0.51
N VAL A 362 -4.78 21.37 -1.65
CA VAL A 362 -3.35 21.47 -2.03
C VAL A 362 -2.93 22.93 -2.03
N ASP A 363 -3.67 23.81 -2.71
CA ASP A 363 -3.35 25.25 -2.75
C ASP A 363 -3.33 25.87 -1.35
N THR A 364 -4.34 25.56 -0.54
CA THR A 364 -4.43 26.05 0.84
C THR A 364 -3.23 25.61 1.68
N LEU A 365 -2.78 24.36 1.51
CA LEU A 365 -1.61 23.85 2.23
C LEU A 365 -0.30 24.42 1.69
N LEU A 366 -0.21 24.72 0.39
CA LEU A 366 0.94 25.40 -0.20
C LEU A 366 1.10 26.81 0.33
N ASP A 367 -0.01 27.55 0.47
CA ASP A 367 -0.02 28.91 0.99
C ASP A 367 0.37 28.96 2.49
N LEU A 368 0.18 27.87 3.24
CA LEU A 368 0.57 27.73 4.65
C LEU A 368 2.01 27.25 4.87
N ALA A 369 2.58 26.51 3.90
CA ALA A 369 3.80 25.75 4.13
C ALA A 369 5.05 26.64 4.22
N ASP A 370 5.94 26.28 5.14
CA ASP A 370 7.34 26.72 5.16
C ASP A 370 8.22 25.76 4.33
N LEU A 371 7.84 24.48 4.30
CA LEU A 371 8.51 23.41 3.58
C LEU A 371 7.48 22.51 2.91
N VAL A 372 7.66 22.25 1.63
CA VAL A 372 6.85 21.28 0.90
C VAL A 372 7.65 20.01 0.71
N VAL A 373 7.04 18.88 1.05
CA VAL A 373 7.61 17.56 0.84
C VAL A 373 6.70 16.80 -0.11
N ILE A 374 7.23 16.40 -1.26
CA ILE A 374 6.52 15.53 -2.22
C ILE A 374 7.15 14.15 -2.13
N ASP A 375 6.42 13.21 -1.55
CA ASP A 375 6.84 11.82 -1.48
C ASP A 375 6.46 11.06 -2.75
N LEU A 376 7.48 10.89 -3.59
CA LEU A 376 7.46 10.11 -4.83
C LEU A 376 8.23 8.79 -4.64
N SER A 377 8.32 8.28 -3.41
CA SER A 377 8.92 6.98 -3.16
C SER A 377 8.09 5.91 -3.88
N GLY A 378 8.72 5.25 -4.85
CA GLY A 378 8.14 4.13 -5.60
C GLY A 378 7.47 4.61 -6.87
N PHE A 379 7.81 5.83 -7.27
CA PHE A 379 7.38 6.41 -8.51
C PHE A 379 7.93 5.59 -9.67
N GLN A 380 7.00 5.09 -10.47
CA GLN A 380 7.19 4.28 -11.65
C GLN A 380 6.20 4.77 -12.71
N LYS A 381 6.39 4.36 -13.96
CA LYS A 381 5.55 4.77 -15.10
C LYS A 381 4.06 4.47 -14.88
N GLU A 382 3.76 3.45 -14.09
CA GLU A 382 2.41 2.97 -13.82
C GLU A 382 1.66 3.83 -12.77
N ASN A 383 2.36 4.71 -12.03
CA ASN A 383 1.82 5.42 -10.86
C ASN A 383 1.92 6.96 -10.99
N ILE A 384 1.36 7.54 -12.06
CA ILE A 384 1.45 8.98 -12.39
C ILE A 384 0.55 9.88 -11.50
N GLY A 385 -0.12 9.31 -10.48
CA GLY A 385 -1.15 9.97 -9.69
C GLY A 385 -0.75 11.29 -9.00
N THR A 386 0.54 11.58 -8.84
CA THR A 386 1.07 12.83 -8.25
C THR A 386 1.45 13.92 -9.26
N GLY A 387 1.17 13.71 -10.55
CA GLY A 387 1.52 14.71 -11.58
C GLY A 387 0.85 16.06 -11.34
N TYR A 388 -0.38 16.07 -10.81
CA TYR A 388 -1.07 17.31 -10.48
C TYR A 388 -0.38 18.05 -9.32
N GLU A 389 -0.11 17.38 -8.20
CA GLU A 389 0.53 17.98 -7.02
C GLU A 389 1.92 18.51 -7.38
N LEU A 390 2.70 17.74 -8.13
CA LEU A 390 4.02 18.17 -8.59
C LEU A 390 3.93 19.42 -9.47
N GLN A 391 3.05 19.43 -10.47
CA GLN A 391 2.83 20.61 -11.31
C GLN A 391 2.40 21.80 -10.45
N ARG A 392 1.45 21.60 -9.53
CA ARG A 392 0.91 22.68 -8.71
C ARG A 392 1.95 23.28 -7.76
N VAL A 393 2.82 22.45 -7.20
CA VAL A 393 3.97 22.88 -6.38
C VAL A 393 4.92 23.73 -7.21
N ILE A 394 5.28 23.30 -8.43
CA ILE A 394 6.14 24.07 -9.33
C ILE A 394 5.50 25.40 -9.73
N ASP A 395 4.18 25.42 -9.94
CA ASP A 395 3.46 26.61 -10.37
C ASP A 395 3.28 27.65 -9.27
N ARG A 396 3.29 27.28 -7.98
CA ARG A 396 2.91 28.20 -6.89
C ARG A 396 3.94 28.36 -5.79
N TYR A 397 4.89 27.43 -5.67
CA TYR A 397 5.73 27.36 -4.49
C TYR A 397 7.22 27.44 -4.85
N PRO A 398 8.05 28.22 -4.11
CA PRO A 398 9.46 28.35 -4.41
C PRO A 398 10.20 27.01 -4.31
N VAL A 399 10.78 26.54 -5.42
CA VAL A 399 11.33 25.18 -5.53
C VAL A 399 12.49 24.89 -4.58
N HIS A 400 13.22 25.93 -4.15
CA HIS A 400 14.30 25.79 -3.17
C HIS A 400 13.81 25.37 -1.78
N ARG A 401 12.50 25.54 -1.51
CA ARG A 401 11.77 25.10 -0.31
C ARG A 401 11.02 23.78 -0.52
N VAL A 402 11.28 23.08 -1.63
CA VAL A 402 10.66 21.79 -1.96
C VAL A 402 11.68 20.68 -1.79
N VAL A 403 11.25 19.60 -1.16
CA VAL A 403 11.98 18.33 -1.07
C VAL A 403 11.16 17.26 -1.74
N VAL A 404 11.72 16.63 -2.78
CA VAL A 404 11.15 15.42 -3.35
C VAL A 404 11.80 14.23 -2.66
N LEU A 405 11.00 13.30 -2.14
CA LEU A 405 11.50 12.03 -1.62
C LEU A 405 11.36 10.95 -2.70
N ALA A 406 12.41 10.16 -2.83
CA ALA A 406 12.44 8.94 -3.63
C ALA A 406 13.11 7.84 -2.80
N ASP A 407 12.84 6.58 -3.14
CA ASP A 407 13.49 5.45 -2.48
C ASP A 407 14.30 4.60 -3.46
N THR A 408 14.86 3.50 -2.96
CA THR A 408 15.63 2.55 -3.79
C THR A 408 14.79 1.85 -4.86
N GLY A 409 13.46 1.77 -4.69
CA GLY A 409 12.54 1.22 -5.69
C GLY A 409 11.98 2.23 -6.70
N SER A 410 12.42 3.49 -6.63
CA SER A 410 11.98 4.55 -7.53
C SER A 410 12.82 4.57 -8.81
N ASP A 411 12.17 4.75 -9.96
CA ASP A 411 12.87 5.01 -11.23
C ASP A 411 13.33 6.48 -11.23
N THR A 412 14.61 6.71 -10.93
CA THR A 412 15.16 8.05 -10.77
C THR A 412 15.20 8.84 -12.07
N ASP A 413 15.40 8.17 -13.21
CA ASP A 413 15.48 8.82 -14.52
C ASP A 413 14.08 9.23 -14.98
N TYR A 414 13.11 8.35 -14.79
CA TYR A 414 11.71 8.66 -15.03
C TYR A 414 11.21 9.78 -14.10
N LEU A 415 11.56 9.74 -12.82
CA LEU A 415 11.27 10.80 -11.87
C LEU A 415 11.86 12.15 -12.31
N ALA A 416 13.14 12.18 -12.67
CA ALA A 416 13.80 13.39 -13.14
C ALA A 416 13.16 13.93 -14.42
N THR A 417 12.79 13.04 -15.35
CA THR A 417 12.05 13.39 -16.57
C THR A 417 10.70 14.02 -16.23
N HIS A 418 9.96 13.45 -15.29
CA HIS A 418 8.65 13.95 -14.89
C HIS A 418 8.74 15.31 -14.19
N ILE A 419 9.74 15.51 -13.33
CA ILE A 419 10.06 16.81 -12.72
C ILE A 419 10.38 17.85 -13.80
N ARG A 420 11.26 17.53 -14.75
CA ARG A 420 11.62 18.44 -15.84
C ARG A 420 10.43 18.75 -16.75
N HIS A 421 9.55 17.78 -16.99
CA HIS A 421 8.32 18.00 -17.75
C HIS A 421 7.37 18.98 -17.03
N ALA A 422 7.19 18.81 -15.72
CA ALA A 422 6.37 19.74 -14.95
C ALA A 422 7.01 21.15 -14.89
N TRP A 423 8.34 21.21 -14.78
CA TRP A 423 9.11 22.45 -14.84
C TRP A 423 9.00 23.17 -16.19
N SER A 424 9.09 22.44 -17.30
CA SER A 424 8.95 23.02 -18.64
C SER A 424 7.54 23.53 -18.92
N ARG A 425 6.56 23.15 -18.08
CA ARG A 425 5.16 23.57 -18.18
C ARG A 425 4.74 24.59 -17.13
N MET A 426 5.71 25.09 -16.37
CA MET A 426 5.51 26.06 -15.29
C MET A 426 4.58 27.20 -15.69
N ALA A 427 3.61 27.51 -14.83
CA ALA A 427 2.65 28.59 -15.03
C ALA A 427 3.33 29.98 -15.07
N PRO A 428 2.76 30.99 -15.77
CA PRO A 428 3.39 32.30 -15.93
C PRO A 428 3.62 33.07 -14.64
N GLY A 429 2.74 32.91 -13.65
CA GLY A 429 2.86 33.54 -12.33
C GLY A 429 3.69 32.73 -11.32
N SER A 430 4.43 31.71 -11.76
CA SER A 430 5.19 30.88 -10.83
C SER A 430 6.32 31.67 -10.17
N PRO A 431 6.54 31.50 -8.84
CA PRO A 431 7.69 32.09 -8.16
C PRO A 431 9.03 31.53 -8.66
N ASN A 432 8.98 30.48 -9.48
CA ASN A 432 10.14 29.84 -10.04
C ASN A 432 10.53 30.39 -11.42
N ALA A 433 9.69 31.21 -12.06
CA ALA A 433 9.96 31.77 -13.37
C ALA A 433 11.11 32.81 -13.36
N GLY A 434 11.56 33.21 -14.55
CA GLY A 434 12.58 34.23 -14.73
C GLY A 434 13.97 33.66 -15.04
N ARG A 435 15.02 34.47 -14.83
CA ARG A 435 16.41 34.12 -15.19
C ARG A 435 17.15 33.36 -14.09
N GLY A 436 18.26 32.74 -14.47
CA GLY A 436 19.19 32.04 -13.60
C GLY A 436 18.90 30.54 -13.46
N THR A 437 19.54 29.91 -12.49
CA THR A 437 19.38 28.48 -12.20
C THR A 437 18.56 28.30 -10.92
N ARG A 438 17.68 27.31 -10.90
CA ARG A 438 16.93 26.89 -9.71
C ARG A 438 17.38 25.49 -9.32
N THR A 439 17.41 25.20 -8.02
CA THR A 439 17.85 23.89 -7.52
C THR A 439 16.73 23.19 -6.76
N LEU A 440 16.35 21.99 -7.20
CA LEU A 440 15.42 21.11 -6.49
C LEU A 440 16.21 19.98 -5.80
N LEU A 441 15.87 19.70 -4.54
CA LEU A 441 16.45 18.58 -3.78
C LEU A 441 15.62 17.31 -3.97
N VAL A 442 16.26 16.22 -4.38
CA VAL A 442 15.70 14.87 -4.38
C VAL A 442 16.42 14.02 -3.34
N GLY A 443 15.77 13.81 -2.19
CA GLY A 443 16.28 12.96 -1.11
C GLY A 443 16.01 11.49 -1.38
N ARG A 444 17.06 10.67 -1.49
CA ARG A 444 16.96 9.22 -1.67
C ARG A 444 16.97 8.53 -0.31
N VAL A 445 15.81 8.03 0.12
CA VAL A 445 15.63 7.36 1.41
C VAL A 445 15.42 5.87 1.19
N PRO A 446 16.29 4.97 1.70
CA PRO A 446 16.05 3.53 1.57
C PRO A 446 14.77 3.13 2.31
N VAL A 447 14.11 2.06 1.87
CA VAL A 447 12.93 1.52 2.58
C VAL A 447 13.33 1.13 4.00
N GLY A 448 12.58 1.60 5.01
CA GLY A 448 12.94 1.48 6.42
C GLY A 448 13.95 2.52 6.92
N GLY A 449 14.52 3.33 6.03
CA GLY A 449 15.58 4.31 6.24
C GLY A 449 15.12 5.63 6.86
N HIS A 450 14.14 5.60 7.76
CA HIS A 450 13.59 6.81 8.39
C HIS A 450 14.65 7.72 9.04
N ARG A 451 15.84 7.23 9.40
CA ARG A 451 16.92 8.06 9.96
C ARG A 451 17.57 8.97 8.91
N ALA A 452 17.65 8.52 7.66
CA ALA A 452 18.13 9.34 6.55
C ALA A 452 17.32 10.64 6.37
N THR A 453 16.06 10.66 6.80
CA THR A 453 15.21 11.87 6.73
C THR A 453 15.74 13.03 7.58
N TYR A 454 16.52 12.78 8.63
CA TYR A 454 17.10 13.85 9.46
C TYR A 454 18.09 14.70 8.67
N HIS A 455 18.95 14.06 7.89
CA HIS A 455 19.93 14.75 7.05
C HIS A 455 19.24 15.55 5.95
N ILE A 456 18.20 14.99 5.33
CA ILE A 456 17.40 15.68 4.31
C ILE A 456 16.74 16.94 4.89
N VAL A 457 16.08 16.82 6.03
CA VAL A 457 15.41 17.98 6.64
C VAL A 457 16.42 18.99 7.18
N SER A 458 17.54 18.56 7.76
CA SER A 458 18.63 19.45 8.17
C SER A 458 19.17 20.25 6.98
N TYR A 459 19.40 19.59 5.84
CA TYR A 459 19.84 20.23 4.61
C TYR A 459 18.81 21.23 4.08
N ALA A 460 17.53 20.85 4.03
CA ALA A 460 16.45 21.74 3.64
C ALA A 460 16.35 22.95 4.57
N HIS A 461 16.48 22.75 5.88
CA HIS A 461 16.40 23.83 6.86
C HIS A 461 17.54 24.83 6.70
N LYS A 462 18.77 24.36 6.45
CA LYS A 462 19.92 25.24 6.16
C LYS A 462 19.67 26.14 4.94
N ARG A 463 18.94 25.64 3.93
CA ARG A 463 18.54 26.43 2.76
C ARG A 463 17.42 27.42 3.04
N LEU A 464 16.50 27.13 3.97
CA LEU A 464 15.42 28.05 4.35
C LEU A 464 15.92 29.29 5.11
N THR A 465 17.11 29.22 5.71
CA THR A 465 17.69 30.30 6.53
C THR A 465 18.74 31.13 5.81
N ARG A 466 18.99 30.86 4.52
CA ARG A 466 19.85 31.66 3.65
C ARG A 466 18.95 32.42 2.70
#